data_AF-A0A939FHP3-F1
#
_entry.id   AF-A0A939FHP3-F1
#
_cell.length_a   1.000
_cell.length_b   1.000
_cell.length_c   1.000
_cell.angle_alpha   90.00
_cell.angle_beta   90.00
_cell.angle_gamma   90.00
#
_symmetry.space_group_name_H-M   'P 1'
#
loop_
_entity.id
_entity.type
_entity.pdbx_description
1 polymer ?
#
loop_
_entity_poly.entity_id
_entity_poly.type
_entity_poly.pdbx_seq_one_letter_code
_entity_poly.pdbx_strand_id
1 'polypeptide(L)' 'RAVAVGEADGPRAGLAALAALDGSLPRHTAVAAYLHERDGDLTTAARLYAEAARKAPDLAERDHLTRQAARLNARLNARR' A
#
# COMPACT_ATOMS: atom_id res chain seq x y z
N ARG A 1 -9.04 1.43 10.97
CA ARG A 1 -10.17 0.51 10.70
C ARG A 1 -9.92 -0.36 9.47
N ALA A 2 -9.66 0.18 8.29
CA ALA A 2 -9.44 -0.62 7.07
C ALA A 2 -8.35 -1.70 7.21
N VAL A 3 -7.21 -1.40 7.85
CA VAL A 3 -6.19 -2.42 8.15
C VAL A 3 -6.74 -3.53 9.03
N ALA A 4 -7.43 -3.19 10.12
CA ALA A 4 -8.02 -4.19 11.02
C ALA A 4 -9.07 -5.07 10.32
N VAL A 5 -9.92 -4.49 9.46
CA VAL A 5 -10.85 -5.26 8.61
C VAL A 5 -10.07 -6.14 7.63
N GLY A 6 -8.99 -5.63 7.04
CA GLY A 6 -8.12 -6.40 6.16
C GLY A 6 -7.45 -7.59 6.83
N GLU A 7 -7.08 -7.47 8.11
CA GLU A 7 -6.52 -8.57 8.89
C GLU A 7 -7.58 -9.59 9.33
N ALA A 8 -8.80 -9.13 9.64
CA ALA A 8 -9.88 -10.00 10.12
C ALA A 8 -10.59 -10.74 8.98
N ASP A 9 -10.96 -10.00 7.93
CA ASP A 9 -11.87 -10.45 6.86
C ASP A 9 -11.15 -10.58 5.50
N GLY A 10 -9.84 -10.32 5.48
CA GLY A 10 -8.99 -10.43 4.29
C GLY A 10 -8.80 -9.11 3.53
N PRO A 11 -7.77 -9.06 2.67
CA PRO A 11 -7.28 -7.81 2.07
C PRO A 11 -8.32 -7.08 1.24
N ARG A 12 -9.19 -7.79 0.52
CA ARG A 12 -10.29 -7.19 -0.27
C ARG A 12 -11.34 -6.52 0.59
N ALA A 13 -11.70 -7.11 1.73
CA ALA A 13 -12.60 -6.48 2.69
C ALA A 13 -11.97 -5.21 3.28
N GLY A 14 -10.66 -5.26 3.57
CA GLY A 14 -9.89 -4.08 3.95
C GLY A 14 -9.91 -2.97 2.88
N LEU A 15 -9.74 -3.32 1.60
CA LEU A 15 -9.79 -2.37 0.48
C LEU A 15 -11.18 -1.75 0.33
N ALA A 16 -12.24 -2.54 0.46
CA ALA A 16 -13.62 -2.04 0.43
C ALA A 16 -13.88 -1.08 1.61
N ALA A 17 -13.42 -1.43 2.80
CA ALA A 17 -13.52 -0.55 3.97
C ALA A 17 -12.68 0.74 3.82
N LEU A 18 -11.53 0.68 3.15
CA LEU A 18 -10.70 1.84 2.85
C LEU A 18 -11.34 2.76 1.80
N ALA A 19 -12.02 2.20 0.80
CA ALA A 19 -12.69 2.96 -0.27
C ALA A 19 -13.85 3.82 0.26
N ALA A 20 -14.44 3.45 1.39
CA ALA A 20 -15.47 4.24 2.07
C ALA A 20 -14.91 5.42 2.87
N LEU A 21 -13.58 5.55 3.00
CA LEU A 21 -12.92 6.64 3.71
C LEU A 21 -12.45 7.72 2.74
N ASP A 22 -12.31 8.96 3.23
CA ASP A 22 -11.73 10.05 2.46
C ASP A 22 -10.27 9.73 2.06
N GLY A 23 -9.97 9.86 0.76
CA GLY A 23 -8.65 9.68 0.19
C GLY A 23 -7.62 10.74 0.60
N SER A 24 -8.08 11.86 1.19
CA SER A 24 -7.21 12.91 1.74
C SER A 24 -6.58 12.52 3.09
N LEU A 25 -7.09 11.46 3.74
CA LEU A 25 -6.61 11.05 5.06
C LEU A 25 -5.11 10.69 5.03
N PRO A 26 -4.36 11.06 6.09
CA PRO A 26 -2.98 10.63 6.23
C PRO A 26 -2.85 9.11 6.07
N ARG A 27 -1.83 8.68 5.34
CA ARG A 27 -1.49 7.27 5.08
C ARG A 27 -2.53 6.47 4.30
N HIS A 28 -3.61 7.07 3.78
CA HIS A 28 -4.62 6.36 2.97
C HIS A 28 -3.96 5.57 1.82
N THR A 29 -3.12 6.23 1.03
CA THR A 29 -2.38 5.60 -0.09
C THR A 29 -1.44 4.48 0.37
N ALA A 30 -0.80 4.63 1.54
CA ALA A 30 0.09 3.60 2.10
C ALA A 30 -0.70 2.35 2.54
N VAL A 31 -1.87 2.54 3.14
CA VAL A 31 -2.76 1.44 3.54
C VAL A 31 -3.31 0.72 2.30
N ALA A 32 -3.68 1.45 1.25
CA ALA A 32 -4.08 0.86 -0.02
C ALA A 32 -2.95 -0.02 -0.60
N ALA A 33 -1.71 0.50 -0.62
CA ALA A 33 -0.55 -0.25 -1.08
C ALA A 33 -0.36 -1.57 -0.33
N TYR A 34 -0.44 -1.52 1.01
CA TYR A 34 -0.32 -2.70 1.87
C TYR A 34 -1.39 -3.77 1.58
N LEU A 35 -2.65 -3.36 1.45
CA LEU A 35 -3.74 -4.29 1.21
C LEU A 35 -3.70 -4.90 -0.20
N HIS A 36 -3.31 -4.14 -1.22
CA HIS A 36 -3.04 -4.69 -2.56
C HIS A 36 -1.88 -5.68 -2.57
N GLU A 37 -0.82 -5.43 -1.79
CA GLU A 37 0.28 -6.39 -1.65
C GLU A 37 -0.22 -7.70 -1.03
N ARG A 38 -1.05 -7.61 0.02
CA ARG A 38 -1.67 -8.77 0.68
C ARG A 38 -2.66 -9.51 -0.22
N ASP A 39 -3.33 -8.82 -1.13
CA ASP A 39 -4.21 -9.44 -2.15
C ASP A 39 -3.43 -10.07 -3.32
N GLY A 40 -2.11 -9.87 -3.38
CA GLY A 40 -1.25 -10.39 -4.43
C GLY A 40 -1.13 -9.49 -5.67
N ASP A 41 -1.80 -8.34 -5.71
CA ASP A 41 -1.64 -7.32 -6.75
C ASP A 41 -0.37 -6.49 -6.49
N LEU A 42 0.78 -7.12 -6.74
CA LEU A 42 2.09 -6.52 -6.49
C LEU A 42 2.37 -5.31 -7.39
N THR A 43 1.77 -5.26 -8.58
CA THR A 43 1.95 -4.15 -9.53
C THR A 43 1.27 -2.88 -9.00
N THR A 44 0.00 -2.99 -8.58
CA THR A 44 -0.71 -1.86 -7.97
C THR A 44 -0.06 -1.44 -6.66
N ALA A 45 0.33 -2.41 -5.82
CA ALA A 45 1.01 -2.13 -4.56
C ALA A 45 2.32 -1.34 -4.75
N ALA A 46 3.18 -1.74 -5.70
CA ALA A 46 4.45 -1.05 -5.96
C ALA A 46 4.24 0.41 -6.36
N ARG A 47 3.25 0.68 -7.23
CA ARG A 47 2.89 2.04 -7.65
C ARG A 47 2.40 2.88 -6.47
N LEU A 48 1.52 2.31 -5.64
CA LEU A 48 0.94 3.03 -4.51
C LEU A 48 1.96 3.30 -3.40
N TYR A 49 2.89 2.38 -3.14
CA TYR A 49 4.00 2.64 -2.21
C TYR A 49 4.87 3.81 -2.68
N ALA A 50 5.18 3.87 -3.97
CA ALA A 50 5.95 5.00 -4.53
C ALA A 50 5.18 6.32 -4.44
N GLU A 51 3.86 6.30 -4.63
CA GLU A 51 3.00 7.47 -4.45
C GLU A 51 2.93 7.92 -3.00
N ALA A 52 2.75 6.97 -2.07
CA ALA A 52 2.73 7.24 -0.65
C ALA A 52 4.08 7.83 -0.19
N ALA A 53 5.21 7.33 -0.69
CA ALA A 53 6.53 7.87 -0.39
C ALA A 53 6.67 9.36 -0.78
N ARG A 54 6.12 9.74 -1.95
CA ARG A 54 6.13 11.15 -2.40
C ARG A 54 5.27 12.06 -1.50
N LYS A 55 4.21 11.53 -0.90
CA LYS A 55 3.29 12.26 -0.02
C LYS A 55 3.71 12.23 1.45
N ALA A 56 4.64 11.37 1.84
CA ALA A 56 5.05 11.18 3.22
C ALA A 56 5.64 12.48 3.83
N PRO A 57 5.13 12.92 5.00
CA PRO A 57 5.55 14.16 5.65
C PRO A 57 6.91 14.03 6.34
N ASP A 58 7.33 12.82 6.68
CA ASP A 58 8.60 12.57 7.36
C ASP A 58 9.52 11.63 6.56
N LEU A 59 10.83 11.75 6.82
CA LEU A 59 11.87 11.02 6.09
C LEU A 59 11.84 9.52 6.38
N ALA A 60 11.55 9.13 7.63
CA ALA A 60 11.56 7.71 8.01
C ALA A 60 10.44 6.93 7.29
N GLU A 61 9.25 7.51 7.23
CA GLU A 61 8.11 6.97 6.49
C GLU A 61 8.40 6.95 4.98
N ARG A 62 8.94 8.03 4.42
CA ARG A 62 9.35 8.08 3.00
C ARG A 62 10.35 6.98 2.64
N ASP A 63 11.36 6.77 3.46
CA ASP A 63 12.41 5.76 3.25
C ASP A 63 11.85 4.34 3.35
N HIS A 64 10.95 4.12 4.31
CA HIS A 64 10.25 2.84 4.42
C HIS A 64 9.45 2.55 3.14
N LEU A 65 8.60 3.49 2.72
CA LEU A 65 7.71 3.33 1.57
C LEU A 65 8.49 3.18 0.25
N THR A 66 9.59 3.91 0.10
CA THR A 66 10.50 3.79 -1.07
C THR A 66 11.10 2.38 -1.15
N ARG A 67 11.56 1.84 -0.02
CA ARG A 67 12.08 0.46 0.04
C ARG A 67 11.01 -0.58 -0.27
N GLN A 68 9.77 -0.38 0.17
CA GLN A 68 8.65 -1.25 -0.17
C GLN A 68 8.42 -1.28 -1.69
N ALA A 69 8.33 -0.12 -2.33
CA ALA A 69 8.16 -0.02 -3.78
C ALA A 69 9.31 -0.71 -4.54
N ALA A 70 10.56 -0.44 -4.15
CA ALA A 70 11.74 -1.04 -4.77
C ALA A 70 11.74 -2.58 -4.65
N ARG A 71 11.43 -3.10 -3.46
CA ARG A 71 11.32 -4.55 -3.20
C ARG A 71 10.29 -5.22 -4.10
N LEU A 72 9.11 -4.62 -4.26
CA LEU A 72 8.06 -5.20 -5.11
C LEU A 72 8.43 -5.12 -6.59
N ASN A 73 9.01 -4.02 -7.05
CA ASN A 73 9.49 -3.91 -8.43
C ASN A 73 10.59 -4.94 -8.75
N ALA A 74 11.52 -5.18 -7.82
CA ALA A 74 12.53 -6.23 -7.98
C ALA A 74 11.89 -7.62 -8.14
N ARG A 75 10.88 -7.94 -7.32
CA ARG A 75 10.12 -9.21 -7.45
C ARG A 75 9.38 -9.32 -8.77
N LEU A 76 8.76 -8.24 -9.24
CA LEU A 76 8.04 -8.21 -10.52
C LEU A 76 8.99 -8.40 -11.70
N ASN A 77 10.16 -7.77 -11.65
CA ASN A 77 11.18 -7.91 -12.70
C ASN A 77 11.76 -9.33 -12.75
N ALA A 78 11.92 -10.00 -11.60
CA ALA A 78 12.40 -11.37 -11.54
C ALA A 78 11.40 -12.42 -12.03
N ARG A 79 10.12 -12.05 -12.21
CA ARG A 79 9.04 -12.93 -12.70
C ARG A 79 8.76 -12.76 -14.20
N ARG A 80 9.42 -11.81 -14.86
CA ARG A 80 9.34 -11.59 -16.30
C ARG A 80 10.32 -12.51 -17.01
#